data_AF-A0A6A4ZGL8-F1
#
_entry.id   AF-A0A6A4ZGL8-F1
#
_cell.length_a   1.000
_cell.length_b   1.000
_cell.length_c   1.000
_cell.angle_alpha   90.00
_cell.angle_beta   90.00
_cell.angle_gamma   90.00
#
_symmetry.space_group_name_H-M   'P 1'
#
loop_
_entity.id
_entity.type
_entity.pdbx_description
1 polymer ?
#
loop_
_entity_poly.entity_id
_entity_poly.type
_entity_poly.pdbx_seq_one_letter_code
_entity_poly.pdbx_strand_id
1 'polypeptide(L)'
;MKFFENVDWVEMENMAVPPPFVPERDINAASQADIGFFDPSVIQGVKLSDTDQDMYKDWLFCSATAFQHEIVEFMEWEVKQGPITLVTHTNTCCNVS
;
A
#
# COMPACT_ATOMS: atom_id res chain seq x y z
N MET A 1 27.30 -15.56 17.19
CA MET A 1 25.99 -16.03 16.70
C MET A 1 26.25 -16.83 15.43
N LYS A 2 25.95 -18.13 15.38
CA LYS A 2 26.19 -19.00 14.19
C LYS A 2 25.03 -19.01 13.20
N PHE A 3 23.86 -18.55 13.61
CA PHE A 3 22.65 -18.63 12.81
C PHE A 3 22.73 -17.84 11.49
N PHE A 4 23.43 -16.70 11.48
CA PHE A 4 23.57 -15.83 10.30
C PHE A 4 24.91 -15.99 9.57
N GLU A 5 25.64 -17.09 9.81
CA GLU A 5 27.00 -17.26 9.27
C GLU A 5 27.05 -17.30 7.74
N ASN A 6 25.94 -17.63 7.09
CA ASN A 6 25.80 -17.69 5.63
C ASN A 6 25.05 -16.48 5.05
N VAL A 7 24.76 -15.46 5.87
CA VAL A 7 24.11 -14.23 5.39
C VAL A 7 25.18 -13.22 5.01
N ASP A 8 25.25 -12.92 3.72
CA ASP A 8 25.93 -11.71 3.26
C ASP A 8 25.00 -10.51 3.45
N TRP A 9 25.33 -9.66 4.42
CA TRP A 9 24.53 -8.48 4.75
C TRP A 9 24.61 -7.39 3.69
N VAL A 10 25.73 -7.28 2.98
CA VAL A 10 25.89 -6.29 1.91
C VAL A 10 25.01 -6.66 0.72
N GLU A 11 24.97 -7.94 0.36
CA GLU A 11 24.05 -8.42 -0.68
C GLU A 11 22.59 -8.30 -0.25
N MET A 12 22.28 -8.55 1.03
CA MET A 12 20.92 -8.42 1.57
C MET A 12 20.40 -6.98 1.52
N GLU A 13 21.20 -6.00 1.96
CA GLU A 13 20.84 -4.57 1.93
C GLU A 13 20.65 -4.04 0.51
N ASN A 14 21.41 -4.57 -0.45
CA ASN A 14 21.27 -4.25 -1.87
C ASN A 14 20.15 -5.02 -2.57
N MET A 15 19.33 -5.79 -1.85
CA MET A 15 18.26 -6.65 -2.39
C MET A 15 18.76 -7.64 -3.46
N ALA A 16 20.03 -8.06 -3.39
CA ALA A 16 20.65 -8.97 -4.35
C ALA A 16 20.45 -10.46 -4.00
N VAL A 17 20.09 -10.77 -2.75
CA VAL A 17 19.77 -12.13 -2.30
C VAL A 17 18.30 -12.42 -2.60
N PRO A 18 17.97 -13.44 -3.43
CA PRO A 18 16.57 -13.79 -3.69
C PRO A 18 15.89 -14.30 -2.42
N PRO A 19 14.61 -13.96 -2.19
CA PRO A 19 13.88 -14.48 -1.03
C PRO A 19 13.73 -16.01 -1.14
N PRO A 20 13.79 -16.75 -0.03
CA PRO A 20 13.68 -18.21 -0.03
C PRO A 20 12.29 -18.72 -0.42
N PHE A 21 11.28 -17.85 -0.38
CA PHE A 21 9.90 -18.14 -0.77
C PHE A 21 9.30 -16.90 -1.43
N VAL A 22 8.67 -17.10 -2.59
CA VAL A 22 7.88 -16.08 -3.29
C VAL A 22 6.42 -16.50 -3.16
N PRO A 23 5.55 -15.70 -2.51
CA PRO A 23 4.14 -16.06 -2.37
C PRO A 23 3.46 -16.09 -3.74
N GLU A 24 2.48 -16.99 -3.88
CA GLU A 24 1.56 -16.96 -5.01
C GLU A 24 0.72 -15.66 -4.96
N ARG A 25 0.01 -15.33 -6.06
CA ARG A 25 -0.81 -14.09 -6.12
C ARG A 25 -2.03 -14.12 -5.18
N ASP A 26 -2.27 -15.25 -4.53
CA ASP A 26 -3.36 -15.42 -3.58
C ASP A 26 -3.12 -14.60 -2.31
N ILE A 27 -4.19 -13.96 -1.86
CA ILE A 27 -4.17 -13.08 -0.70
C ILE A 27 -4.07 -13.96 0.55
N ASN A 28 -2.94 -13.87 1.27
CA ASN A 28 -2.79 -14.49 2.58
C ASN A 28 -3.49 -13.64 3.66
N ALA A 29 -4.81 -13.47 3.52
CA ALA A 29 -5.68 -12.79 4.48
C ALA A 29 -7.07 -13.44 4.46
N ALA A 30 -7.84 -13.25 5.54
CA ALA A 30 -9.22 -13.70 5.59
C ALA A 30 -10.06 -13.01 4.51
N SER A 31 -11.02 -13.73 3.93
CA SER A 31 -11.90 -13.13 2.93
C SER A 31 -12.81 -12.07 3.58
N GLN A 32 -13.27 -11.11 2.78
CA GLN A 32 -14.23 -10.12 3.27
C GLN A 32 -15.50 -10.76 3.85
N ALA A 33 -15.90 -11.93 3.34
CA ALA A 33 -17.05 -12.67 3.87
C ALA A 33 -16.77 -13.29 5.25
N ASP A 34 -15.51 -13.63 5.54
CA ASP A 34 -15.11 -14.28 6.80
C ASP A 34 -14.85 -13.28 7.94
N ILE A 35 -14.43 -12.05 7.63
CA ILE A 35 -14.14 -11.01 8.65
C ILE A 35 -15.40 -10.38 9.26
N GLY A 36 -16.58 -10.60 8.66
CA GLY A 36 -17.86 -10.03 9.10
C GLY A 36 -18.04 -8.57 8.68
N PHE A 37 -19.00 -7.89 9.33
CA PHE A 37 -19.32 -6.49 9.05
C PHE A 37 -19.44 -5.69 10.35
N PHE A 38 -19.13 -4.39 10.28
CA PHE A 38 -19.36 -3.47 11.39
C PHE A 38 -20.86 -3.12 11.48
N ASP A 39 -21.42 -3.13 12.68
CA ASP A 39 -22.81 -2.70 12.92
C ASP A 39 -22.94 -1.17 12.77
N PRO A 40 -23.70 -0.66 11.79
CA PRO A 40 -23.88 0.78 11.60
C PRO A 40 -24.57 1.48 12.78
N SER A 41 -25.32 0.75 13.60
CA SER A 41 -25.99 1.33 14.77
C SER A 41 -24.99 1.85 15.81
N VAL A 42 -23.78 1.27 15.87
CA VAL A 42 -22.72 1.65 16.80
C VAL A 42 -22.22 3.08 16.55
N ILE A 43 -22.23 3.52 15.29
CA ILE A 43 -21.80 4.87 14.90
C ILE A 43 -22.97 5.85 14.78
N GLN A 44 -24.20 5.37 14.94
CA GLN A 44 -25.39 6.19 14.77
C GLN A 44 -25.43 7.30 15.83
N GLY A 45 -25.46 8.55 15.36
CA GLY A 45 -25.52 9.73 16.24
C GLY A 45 -24.16 10.23 16.73
N VAL A 46 -23.05 9.56 16.39
CA VAL A 46 -21.71 10.09 16.62
C VAL A 46 -21.49 11.32 15.75
N LYS A 47 -21.07 12.43 16.36
CA LYS A 47 -20.68 13.67 15.70
C LYS A 47 -19.28 14.02 16.13
N LEU A 48 -18.41 14.30 15.16
CA LEU A 48 -17.08 14.80 15.43
C LEU A 48 -17.17 16.23 15.95
N SER A 49 -16.57 16.48 17.10
CA SER A 49 -16.42 17.81 17.70
C SER A 49 -15.23 18.55 17.10
N ASP A 50 -15.13 19.86 17.38
CA ASP A 50 -13.97 20.66 16.96
C ASP A 50 -12.67 20.11 17.58
N THR A 51 -12.73 19.60 18.81
CA THR A 51 -11.58 18.93 19.46
C THR A 51 -11.15 17.67 18.72
N ASP A 52 -12.09 16.90 18.16
CA ASP A 52 -11.76 15.74 17.34
C ASP A 52 -11.07 16.15 16.04
N GLN A 53 -11.57 17.20 15.38
CA GLN A 53 -10.96 17.72 14.14
C GLN A 53 -9.55 18.25 14.38
N ASP A 54 -9.32 18.93 15.51
CA ASP A 54 -8.01 19.43 15.90
C ASP A 54 -6.97 18.31 16.06
N MET A 55 -7.37 17.09 16.41
CA MET A 55 -6.45 15.94 16.45
C MET A 55 -5.95 15.53 15.06
N TYR A 56 -6.74 15.75 14.01
CA TYR A 56 -6.41 15.35 12.64
C TYR A 56 -5.75 16.45 11.81
N LYS A 57 -5.56 17.65 12.38
CA LYS A 57 -5.03 18.82 11.63
C LYS A 57 -3.68 18.57 10.95
N ASP A 58 -2.85 17.72 11.57
CA ASP A 58 -1.50 17.37 11.10
C ASP A 58 -1.44 15.92 10.57
N TRP A 59 -2.60 15.29 10.32
CA TRP A 59 -2.68 13.92 9.81
C TRP A 59 -2.15 13.80 8.38
N LEU A 60 -2.26 14.88 7.60
CA LEU A 60 -1.78 14.91 6.22
C LEU A 60 -0.24 14.89 6.21
N PHE A 61 0.30 13.69 6.00
CA PHE A 61 1.72 13.46 5.85
C PHE A 61 2.02 12.91 4.45
N CYS A 62 3.04 13.46 3.80
CA CYS A 62 3.61 12.92 2.58
C CYS A 62 5.12 12.74 2.77
N SER A 63 5.61 11.50 2.66
CA SER A 63 7.03 11.22 2.67
C SER A 63 7.62 11.58 1.31
N ALA A 64 8.41 12.65 1.27
CA ALA A 64 9.08 13.08 0.04
C ALA A 64 9.92 11.95 -0.59
N THR A 65 10.63 11.17 0.24
CA THR A 65 11.44 10.05 -0.23
C THR A 65 10.59 8.93 -0.85
N ALA A 66 9.49 8.55 -0.20
CA ALA A 66 8.63 7.50 -0.73
C ALA A 66 7.99 7.93 -2.05
N PHE A 67 7.49 9.17 -2.11
CA PHE A 67 6.92 9.72 -3.34
C PHE A 67 7.95 9.79 -4.48
N GLN A 68 9.17 10.26 -4.19
CA GLN A 68 10.23 10.31 -5.20
C GLN A 68 10.62 8.93 -5.71
N HIS A 69 10.71 7.93 -4.83
CA HIS A 69 10.98 6.55 -5.23
C HIS A 69 9.86 5.98 -6.12
N GLU A 70 8.60 6.17 -5.73
CA GLU A 70 7.44 5.73 -6.53
C GLU A 70 7.45 6.34 -7.93
N ILE A 71 7.73 7.64 -8.04
CA ILE A 71 7.79 8.32 -9.33
C ILE A 71 8.94 7.81 -10.19
N VAL A 72 10.13 7.57 -9.61
CA VAL A 72 11.27 6.99 -10.35
C VAL A 72 10.94 5.57 -10.83
N GLU A 73 10.39 4.73 -9.96
CA GLU A 73 9.98 3.36 -10.30
C GLU A 73 8.95 3.36 -11.43
N PHE A 74 7.96 4.26 -11.36
CA PHE A 74 6.96 4.44 -12.39
C PHE A 74 7.57 4.84 -13.74
N MET A 75 8.48 5.83 -13.74
CA MET A 75 9.14 6.28 -14.98
C MET A 75 9.98 5.15 -15.61
N GLU A 76 10.69 4.36 -14.81
CA GLU A 76 11.42 3.19 -15.31
C GLU A 76 10.50 2.11 -15.87
N TRP A 77 9.36 1.89 -15.22
CA TRP A 77 8.33 0.96 -15.69
C TRP A 77 7.73 1.42 -17.01
N GLU A 78 7.40 2.71 -17.16
CA GLU A 78 6.82 3.29 -18.37
C GLU A 78 7.77 3.17 -19.56
N VAL A 79 9.08 3.39 -19.36
CA VAL A 79 10.08 3.17 -20.41
C VAL A 79 10.10 1.71 -20.88
N LYS A 80 9.87 0.76 -19.98
CA LYS A 80 9.90 -0.69 -20.28
C LYS A 80 8.59 -1.20 -20.88
N GLN A 81 7.45 -0.71 -20.42
CA GLN A 81 6.11 -1.25 -20.72
C GLN A 81 5.26 -0.35 -21.62
N GLY A 82 5.68 0.90 -21.85
CA GLY A 82 4.91 1.93 -22.54
C GLY A 82 3.97 2.69 -21.59
N PRO A 83 3.29 3.73 -22.12
CA PRO A 83 2.42 4.59 -21.31
C PRO A 83 1.20 3.84 -20.78
N ILE A 84 0.78 4.13 -19.55
CA ILE A 84 -0.50 3.67 -19.04
C ILE A 84 -1.61 4.36 -19.82
N THR A 85 -2.38 3.59 -20.58
CA THR A 85 -3.63 4.05 -21.17
C THR A 85 -4.77 3.73 -20.23
N LEU A 86 -5.32 4.74 -19.55
CA LEU A 86 -6.57 4.57 -18.80
C LEU A 86 -7.70 4.27 -19.79
N VAL A 87 -8.30 3.11 -19.67
CA VAL A 87 -9.50 2.77 -20.44
C VAL A 87 -10.66 3.51 -19.79
N THR A 88 -11.18 4.53 -20.45
CA THR A 88 -12.39 5.25 -20.03
C THR A 88 -13.61 4.35 -20.20
N HIS A 89 -13.84 3.46 -19.25
CA HIS A 89 -15.11 2.73 -19.15
C HIS A 89 -16.16 3.67 -18.55
N THR A 90 -17.27 3.86 -19.27
CA THR A 90 -18.38 4.72 -18.86
C THR A 90 -19.18 4.20 -17.65
N ASN A 91 -18.85 3.00 -17.12
CA ASN A 91 -19.64 2.30 -16.10
C ASN A 91 -18.78 1.60 -15.01
N THR A 92 -17.73 2.24 -14.50
CA THR A 92 -17.00 1.74 -13.33
C THR A 92 -17.12 2.71 -12.16
N CYS A 93 -17.51 2.20 -10.99
CA CYS A 93 -17.83 3.02 -9.80
C CYS A 93 -16.59 3.49 -9.02
N CYS A 94 -15.38 3.15 -9.49
CA CYS A 94 -14.12 3.54 -8.88
C CYS A 94 -13.31 4.35 -9.91
N ASN A 95 -13.66 5.62 -10.08
CA ASN A 95 -12.70 6.59 -10.61
C ASN A 95 -11.96 7.22 -9.43
N VAL A 96 -10.64 7.23 -9.49
CA VAL A 96 -9.83 8.17 -8.71
C VAL A 96 -9.97 9.51 -9.43
N SER A 97 -10.83 10.38 -8.90
CA SER A 97 -10.95 11.78 -9.31
C SER A 97 -9.92 12.64 -8.60
#